data_AF-A0A438EV15-F1
#
_entry.id   AF-A0A438EV15-F1
#
_cell.length_a   1.000
_cell.length_b   1.000
_cell.length_c   1.000
_cell.angle_alpha   90.00
_cell.angle_beta   90.00
_cell.angle_gamma   90.00
#
_symmetry.space_group_name_H-M   'P 1'
#
loop_
_entity.id
_entity.type
_entity.pdbx_description
1 polymer ?
#
loop_
_entity_poly.entity_id
_entity_poly.type
_entity_poly.pdbx_seq_one_letter_code
_entity_poly.pdbx_strand_id
1 'polypeptide(L)'
;MGWKADIGSLQFDQISLQEAENLERPFTEDEIHVALMEMNGDKAPGPDNFTMAFWQSCWEFIKEEILEMFKDFYDHSSFLKSLNSTFLVLISKKSGAEDLRDFRPISLLGGLYKLLAKVLANRLKKVVGKVVSTSQNAFVREDKFLTLL
;
A
#
# COMPACT_ATOMS: atom_id res chain seq x y z
N MET A 1 25.05 5.94 -38.89
CA MET A 1 25.73 5.11 -37.89
C MET A 1 24.97 5.25 -36.58
N GLY A 2 23.98 4.39 -36.34
CA GLY A 2 23.15 4.43 -35.14
C GLY A 2 23.76 3.52 -34.08
N TRP A 3 24.13 4.06 -32.93
CA TRP A 3 24.54 3.27 -31.77
C TRP A 3 23.32 2.55 -31.22
N LYS A 4 23.17 1.26 -31.53
CA LYS A 4 22.23 0.37 -30.83
C LYS A 4 23.06 -0.38 -29.80
N ALA A 5 22.85 -0.09 -28.53
CA ALA A 5 23.42 -0.92 -27.46
C ALA A 5 22.87 -2.34 -27.65
N ASP A 6 23.75 -3.31 -27.89
CA ASP A 6 23.37 -4.71 -27.97
C ASP A 6 23.10 -5.22 -26.54
N ILE A 7 21.82 -5.20 -26.16
CA ILE A 7 21.33 -5.67 -24.86
C ILE A 7 21.23 -7.21 -24.86
N GLY A 8 21.46 -7.88 -26.00
CA GLY A 8 21.23 -9.31 -26.19
C GLY A 8 22.18 -10.23 -25.39
N SER A 9 23.23 -9.68 -24.79
CA SER A 9 24.21 -10.41 -23.99
C SER A 9 24.17 -10.10 -22.49
N LEU A 10 23.26 -9.22 -22.04
CA LEU A 10 23.12 -8.91 -20.62
C LEU A 10 22.33 -10.02 -19.93
N GLN A 11 23.02 -10.87 -19.18
CA GLN A 11 22.38 -11.77 -18.23
C GLN A 11 21.91 -10.95 -17.03
N PHE A 12 20.60 -10.82 -16.90
CA PHE A 12 19.99 -10.28 -15.70
C PHE A 12 19.77 -11.42 -14.72
N ASP A 13 20.12 -11.16 -13.45
CA ASP A 13 19.76 -12.07 -12.37
C ASP A 13 18.23 -12.16 -12.29
N GLN A 14 17.71 -13.39 -12.26
CA GLN A 14 16.30 -13.68 -12.17
C GLN A 14 15.97 -14.25 -10.79
N ILE A 15 14.76 -13.93 -10.30
CA ILE A 15 14.24 -14.57 -9.09
C ILE A 15 13.91 -16.04 -9.40
N SER A 16 14.07 -16.89 -8.39
CA SER A 16 13.65 -18.29 -8.49
C SER A 16 12.13 -18.41 -8.58
N LEU A 17 11.65 -19.55 -9.10
CA LEU A 17 10.22 -19.86 -9.14
C LEU A 17 9.56 -19.73 -7.75
N GLN A 18 10.24 -20.25 -6.72
CA GLN A 18 9.77 -20.18 -5.35
C GLN A 18 9.61 -18.74 -4.84
N GLU A 19 10.50 -17.83 -5.25
CA GLU A 19 10.41 -16.41 -4.90
C GLU A 19 9.25 -15.73 -5.61
N ALA A 20 9.03 -16.04 -6.90
CA ALA A 20 7.87 -15.55 -7.63
C ALA A 20 6.57 -15.99 -6.97
N GLU A 21 6.44 -17.27 -6.64
CA GLU A 21 5.28 -17.82 -5.90
C GLU A 21 5.08 -17.12 -4.55
N ASN A 22 6.17 -16.81 -3.83
CA ASN A 22 6.10 -16.12 -2.55
C ASN A 22 5.66 -14.65 -2.67
N LEU A 23 5.93 -13.98 -3.79
CA LEU A 23 5.47 -12.61 -4.05
C LEU A 23 3.97 -12.57 -4.35
N GLU A 24 3.46 -13.60 -5.00
CA GLU A 24 2.08 -13.68 -5.49
C GLU A 24 1.13 -14.40 -4.52
N ARG A 25 1.60 -15.02 -3.44
CA ARG A 25 0.73 -15.72 -2.47
C ARG A 25 -0.40 -14.83 -1.89
N PRO A 26 -1.51 -15.41 -1.38
CA PRO A 26 -2.56 -14.66 -0.69
C PRO A 26 -2.03 -13.79 0.45
N PHE A 27 -2.73 -12.69 0.74
CA PHE A 27 -2.35 -11.80 1.83
C PHE A 27 -2.67 -12.38 3.21
N THR A 28 -1.82 -12.15 4.20
CA THR A 28 -2.04 -12.55 5.59
C THR A 28 -2.37 -11.36 6.49
N GLU A 29 -3.15 -11.59 7.55
CA GLU A 29 -3.44 -10.53 8.54
C GLU A 29 -2.15 -9.95 9.13
N ASP A 30 -1.21 -10.82 9.53
CA ASP A 30 0.07 -10.41 10.10
C ASP A 30 0.86 -9.47 9.17
N GLU A 31 0.91 -9.74 7.86
CA GLU A 31 1.72 -8.91 6.96
C GLU A 31 1.08 -7.53 6.73
N ILE A 32 -0.26 -7.47 6.74
CA ILE A 32 -1.03 -6.23 6.63
C ILE A 32 -0.88 -5.42 7.91
N HIS A 33 -1.02 -6.07 9.07
CA HIS A 33 -0.90 -5.43 10.37
C HIS A 33 0.53 -4.91 10.62
N VAL A 34 1.56 -5.70 10.32
CA VAL A 34 2.95 -5.26 10.40
C VAL A 34 3.19 -4.06 9.46
N ALA A 35 2.71 -4.13 8.21
CA ALA A 35 2.84 -3.02 7.27
C ALA A 35 2.19 -1.74 7.81
N LEU A 36 1.00 -1.85 8.42
CA LEU A 36 0.30 -0.73 9.05
C LEU A 36 1.10 -0.13 10.21
N MET A 37 1.67 -0.96 11.08
CA MET A 37 2.45 -0.52 12.23
C MET A 37 3.81 0.10 11.84
N GLU A 38 4.38 -0.29 10.70
CA GLU A 38 5.59 0.32 10.14
C GLU A 38 5.35 1.70 9.51
N MET A 39 4.10 2.09 9.24
CA MET A 39 3.80 3.40 8.64
C MET A 39 3.90 4.50 9.70
N ASN A 40 4.64 5.58 9.39
CA ASN A 40 4.76 6.72 10.30
C ASN A 40 3.40 7.39 10.56
N GLY A 41 2.89 7.26 11.79
CA GLY A 41 1.63 7.86 12.26
C GLY A 41 1.64 9.40 12.32
N ASP A 42 2.83 10.00 12.48
CA ASP A 42 3.02 11.45 12.69
C ASP A 42 3.21 12.27 11.41
N LYS A 43 3.11 11.66 10.23
CA LYS A 43 3.12 12.45 8.98
C LYS A 43 1.87 13.32 8.93
N ALA A 44 2.02 14.52 8.38
CA ALA A 44 0.91 15.44 8.18
C ALA A 44 -0.26 14.70 7.52
N PRO A 45 -1.49 14.86 8.04
CA PRO A 45 -2.64 14.19 7.50
C PRO A 45 -2.80 14.53 6.01
N GLY A 46 -3.28 13.58 5.22
CA GLY A 46 -3.64 13.85 3.84
C GLY A 46 -4.75 14.91 3.74
N PRO A 47 -5.18 15.29 2.53
CA PRO A 47 -6.33 16.17 2.32
C PRO A 47 -7.61 15.69 3.04
N ASP A 48 -7.62 14.42 3.46
CA ASP A 48 -8.69 13.71 4.14
C ASP A 48 -8.69 13.93 5.69
N ASN A 49 -7.71 14.65 6.25
CA ASN A 49 -7.52 14.85 7.71
C ASN A 49 -7.28 13.60 8.57
N PHE A 50 -7.20 12.39 7.97
CA PHE A 50 -6.84 11.15 8.69
C PHE A 50 -5.34 10.83 8.53
N THR A 51 -4.67 10.63 9.66
CA THR A 51 -3.29 10.12 9.71
C THR A 51 -3.27 8.59 9.76
N MET A 52 -2.11 7.98 9.54
CA MET A 52 -1.95 6.53 9.75
C MET A 52 -2.19 6.13 11.21
N ALA A 53 -2.04 7.06 12.16
CA ALA A 53 -2.35 6.82 13.57
C ALA A 53 -3.83 6.46 13.81
N PHE A 54 -4.76 7.00 13.00
CA PHE A 54 -6.17 6.59 13.06
C PHE A 54 -6.32 5.11 12.74
N TRP A 55 -5.74 4.66 11.62
CA TRP A 55 -5.80 3.27 11.17
C TRP A 55 -5.15 2.32 12.18
N GLN A 56 -3.99 2.70 12.74
CA GLN A 56 -3.31 1.94 13.78
C GLN A 56 -4.17 1.82 15.05
N SER A 57 -4.79 2.92 15.48
CA SER A 57 -5.61 2.93 16.70
C SER A 57 -6.93 2.19 16.52
N CYS A 58 -7.48 2.19 15.31
CA CYS A 58 -8.77 1.58 14.99
C CYS A 58 -8.66 0.16 14.44
N TRP A 59 -7.45 -0.42 14.32
CA TRP A 59 -7.21 -1.71 13.68
C TRP A 59 -8.23 -2.79 14.07
N GLU A 60 -8.42 -3.03 15.37
CA GLU A 60 -9.35 -4.07 15.86
C GLU A 60 -10.79 -3.87 15.41
N PHE A 61 -11.20 -2.64 15.08
CA PHE A 61 -12.55 -2.32 14.62
C PHE A 61 -12.73 -2.43 13.10
N ILE A 62 -11.65 -2.26 12.33
CA ILE A 62 -11.71 -2.12 10.86
C ILE A 62 -10.98 -3.24 10.12
N LYS A 63 -10.32 -4.15 10.85
CA LYS A 63 -9.45 -5.17 10.26
C LYS A 63 -10.20 -6.09 9.32
N GLU A 64 -11.42 -6.49 9.64
CA GLU A 64 -12.19 -7.42 8.81
C GLU A 64 -12.49 -6.82 7.43
N GLU A 65 -12.89 -5.55 7.36
CA GLU A 65 -13.13 -4.85 6.10
C GLU A 65 -11.84 -4.63 5.30
N ILE A 66 -10.71 -4.43 5.99
CA ILE A 66 -9.39 -4.37 5.34
C ILE A 66 -9.02 -5.74 4.77
N LEU A 67 -9.16 -6.82 5.54
CA LEU A 67 -8.83 -8.17 5.11
C LEU A 67 -9.68 -8.60 3.91
N GLU A 68 -10.98 -8.29 3.92
CA GLU A 68 -11.88 -8.52 2.81
C GLU A 68 -11.43 -7.75 1.56
N MET A 69 -11.07 -6.48 1.69
CA MET A 69 -10.53 -5.69 0.58
C MET A 69 -9.23 -6.29 -0.01
N PHE A 70 -8.31 -6.75 0.83
CA PHE A 70 -7.07 -7.40 0.37
C PHE A 70 -7.33 -8.74 -0.33
N LYS A 71 -8.30 -9.51 0.17
CA LYS A 71 -8.75 -10.76 -0.45
C LYS A 71 -9.38 -10.49 -1.82
N ASP A 72 -10.27 -9.51 -1.91
CA ASP A 72 -10.90 -9.13 -3.17
C ASP A 72 -9.89 -8.66 -4.21
N PHE A 73 -8.89 -7.88 -3.78
CA PHE A 73 -7.78 -7.45 -4.63
C PHE A 73 -6.98 -8.65 -5.16
N TYR A 74 -6.69 -9.63 -4.30
CA TYR A 74 -5.99 -10.86 -4.69
C TYR A 74 -6.80 -11.66 -5.74
N ASP A 75 -8.08 -11.89 -5.49
CA ASP A 75 -8.93 -12.74 -6.34
C ASP A 75 -9.23 -12.09 -7.71
N HIS A 76 -9.35 -10.77 -7.76
CA HIS A 76 -9.85 -10.06 -8.96
C HIS A 76 -8.84 -9.15 -9.63
N SER A 77 -7.63 -8.98 -9.07
CA SER A 77 -6.58 -8.05 -9.56
C SER A 77 -7.10 -6.63 -9.83
N SER A 78 -8.20 -6.25 -9.19
CA SER A 78 -8.89 -4.99 -9.42
C SER A 78 -9.59 -4.55 -8.14
N PHE A 79 -9.66 -3.24 -7.95
CA PHE A 79 -10.45 -2.68 -6.87
C PHE A 79 -11.91 -2.71 -7.25
N LEU A 80 -12.75 -3.15 -6.30
CA LEU A 80 -14.18 -2.96 -6.43
C LEU A 80 -14.47 -1.46 -6.59
N LYS A 81 -15.10 -1.10 -7.71
CA LYS A 81 -15.64 0.25 -7.96
C LYS A 81 -16.61 0.73 -6.87
N SER A 82 -17.03 -0.14 -5.95
CA SER A 82 -17.91 0.13 -4.81
C SER A 82 -17.20 0.64 -3.54
N LEU A 83 -15.86 0.65 -3.47
CA LEU A 83 -15.13 1.15 -2.29
C LEU A 83 -15.43 2.63 -1.95
N ASN A 84 -15.99 3.39 -2.90
CA ASN A 84 -16.37 4.79 -2.72
C ASN A 84 -17.50 5.01 -1.69
N SER A 85 -18.25 3.98 -1.27
CA SER A 85 -19.39 4.12 -0.34
C SER A 85 -19.15 3.56 1.06
N THR A 86 -18.28 2.55 1.23
CA THR A 86 -18.11 1.85 2.52
C THR A 86 -17.15 2.56 3.47
N PHE A 87 -16.14 3.24 2.92
CA PHE A 87 -15.07 3.87 3.70
C PHE A 87 -15.22 5.39 3.76
N LEU A 88 -16.41 5.84 4.18
CA LEU A 88 -16.72 7.25 4.40
C LEU A 88 -16.74 7.56 5.89
N VAL A 89 -15.97 8.56 6.32
CA VAL A 89 -16.12 9.16 7.65
C VAL A 89 -16.87 10.47 7.53
N LEU A 90 -17.81 10.70 8.44
CA LEU A 90 -18.59 11.93 8.52
C LEU A 90 -17.93 12.90 9.49
N ILE A 91 -17.38 14.01 8.98
CA ILE A 91 -16.87 15.10 9.83
C ILE A 91 -17.95 16.16 9.99
N SER A 92 -18.27 16.50 11.23
CA SER A 92 -19.25 17.56 11.52
C SER A 92 -18.78 18.93 11.03
N LYS A 93 -19.66 19.70 10.40
CA LYS A 93 -19.44 21.10 10.00
C LYS A 93 -19.63 22.08 11.15
N LYS A 94 -20.40 21.72 12.19
CA LYS A 94 -20.80 22.62 13.29
C LYS A 94 -20.93 21.86 14.62
N SER A 95 -20.80 22.56 15.74
CA SER A 95 -21.11 21.99 17.06
C SER A 95 -22.61 21.68 17.16
N GLY A 96 -22.97 20.50 17.66
CA GLY A 96 -24.39 20.08 17.76
C GLY A 96 -25.01 19.75 16.41
N ALA A 97 -24.28 19.09 15.51
CA ALA A 97 -24.84 18.61 14.26
C ALA A 97 -25.88 17.50 14.51
N GLU A 98 -27.08 17.69 13.96
CA GLU A 98 -28.21 16.77 14.11
C GLU A 98 -28.65 16.18 12.75
N ASP A 99 -28.42 16.91 11.65
CA ASP A 99 -28.77 16.49 10.29
C ASP A 99 -27.57 15.90 9.53
N LEU A 100 -27.78 14.89 8.68
CA LEU A 100 -26.73 14.35 7.79
C LEU A 100 -26.10 15.43 6.89
N ARG A 101 -26.85 16.48 6.55
CA ARG A 101 -26.37 17.64 5.77
C ARG A 101 -25.34 18.47 6.52
N ASP A 102 -25.30 18.36 7.85
CA ASP A 102 -24.31 19.02 8.69
C ASP A 102 -22.96 18.30 8.68
N PHE A 103 -22.84 17.14 8.03
CA PHE A 103 -21.59 16.42 7.91
C PHE A 103 -20.96 16.57 6.53
N ARG A 104 -19.63 16.49 6.48
CA ARG A 104 -18.86 16.33 5.25
C ARG A 104 -18.42 14.87 5.15
N PRO A 105 -18.81 14.14 4.09
CA PRO A 105 -18.23 12.82 3.86
C PRO A 105 -16.77 13.00 3.44
N ILE A 106 -15.88 12.24 4.08
CA ILE A 106 -14.49 12.12 3.71
C ILE A 106 -14.20 10.67 3.37
N SER A 107 -13.58 10.44 2.21
CA SER A 107 -13.14 9.12 1.80
C SER A 107 -11.84 8.73 2.51
N LEU A 108 -11.85 7.57 3.14
CA LEU A 108 -10.68 6.93 3.75
C LEU A 108 -9.86 6.12 2.73
N LEU A 109 -10.30 6.08 1.48
CA LEU A 109 -9.71 5.25 0.43
C LEU A 109 -8.23 5.56 0.18
N GLY A 110 -7.82 6.83 0.34
CA GLY A 110 -6.41 7.23 0.24
C GLY A 110 -5.49 6.54 1.25
N GLY A 111 -6.00 6.22 2.45
CA GLY A 111 -5.25 5.47 3.46
C GLY A 111 -5.09 3.99 3.10
N LEU A 112 -6.18 3.38 2.60
CA LEU A 112 -6.19 1.97 2.17
C LEU A 112 -5.22 1.71 1.01
N TYR A 113 -5.18 2.60 0.01
CA TYR A 113 -4.23 2.47 -1.10
C TYR A 113 -2.78 2.53 -0.63
N LYS A 114 -2.47 3.42 0.33
CA LYS A 114 -1.12 3.51 0.90
C LYS A 114 -0.75 2.23 1.66
N LEU A 115 -1.69 1.66 2.41
CA LEU A 115 -1.47 0.41 3.12
C LEU A 115 -1.19 -0.75 2.15
N LEU A 116 -1.99 -0.90 1.09
CA LEU A 116 -1.73 -1.91 0.06
C LEU A 116 -0.37 -1.72 -0.60
N ALA A 117 -0.06 -0.49 -1.01
CA ALA A 117 1.21 -0.15 -1.64
C ALA A 117 2.39 -0.51 -0.73
N LYS A 118 2.27 -0.25 0.58
CA LYS A 118 3.25 -0.62 1.61
C LYS A 118 3.42 -2.14 1.73
N VAL A 119 2.33 -2.92 1.75
CA VAL A 119 2.39 -4.39 1.80
C VAL A 119 3.11 -4.94 0.55
N LEU A 120 2.73 -4.47 -0.63
CA LEU A 120 3.38 -4.88 -1.89
C LEU A 120 4.86 -4.50 -1.94
N ALA A 121 5.20 -3.28 -1.49
CA ALA A 121 6.58 -2.84 -1.40
C ALA A 121 7.40 -3.72 -0.43
N ASN A 122 6.82 -4.10 0.72
CA ASN A 122 7.46 -5.01 1.67
C ASN A 122 7.69 -6.41 1.08
N ARG A 123 6.81 -6.90 0.19
CA ARG A 123 7.05 -8.14 -0.57
C ARG A 123 8.19 -7.98 -1.58
N LEU A 124 8.15 -6.93 -2.40
CA LEU A 124 9.19 -6.66 -3.40
C LEU A 124 10.59 -6.45 -2.79
N LYS A 125 10.66 -5.82 -1.61
CA LYS A 125 11.92 -5.60 -0.87
C LYS A 125 12.69 -6.91 -0.63
N LYS A 126 12.01 -8.05 -0.53
CA LYS A 126 12.64 -9.37 -0.29
C LYS A 126 13.45 -9.88 -1.47
N VAL A 127 13.14 -9.42 -2.69
CA VAL A 127 13.75 -9.92 -3.93
C VAL A 127 14.51 -8.85 -4.70
N VAL A 128 14.22 -7.56 -4.48
CA VAL A 128 14.78 -6.46 -5.28
C VAL A 128 16.30 -6.43 -5.29
N GLY A 129 16.95 -6.80 -4.17
CA GLY A 129 18.41 -6.87 -4.07
C GLY A 129 19.06 -7.95 -4.95
N LYS A 130 18.27 -8.92 -5.46
CA LYS A 130 18.74 -9.97 -6.37
C LYS A 130 18.60 -9.59 -7.83
N VAL A 131 17.63 -8.74 -8.17
CA VAL A 131 17.31 -8.39 -9.57
C VAL A 131 17.98 -7.08 -9.99
N VAL A 132 18.33 -6.23 -9.02
CA VAL A 132 19.03 -4.97 -9.26
C VAL A 132 20.53 -5.21 -9.29
N SER A 133 21.14 -5.04 -10.47
CA SER A 133 22.59 -5.09 -10.66
C SER A 133 23.31 -4.16 -9.66
N THR A 134 24.47 -4.58 -9.16
CA THR A 134 25.36 -3.77 -8.28
C THR A 134 25.70 -2.38 -8.86
N SER A 135 25.52 -2.17 -10.16
CA SER A 135 25.69 -0.90 -10.86
C SER A 135 24.54 0.11 -10.63
N GLN A 136 23.39 -0.31 -10.11
CA GLN A 136 22.17 0.49 -9.92
C GLN A 136 21.91 0.81 -8.43
N ASN A 137 22.96 0.89 -7.63
CA ASN A 137 22.94 1.05 -6.17
C ASN A 137 22.43 2.41 -5.63
N ALA A 138 21.80 3.27 -6.44
CA ALA A 138 21.33 4.57 -5.98
C ALA A 138 20.08 4.50 -5.07
N PHE A 139 19.31 3.40 -5.10
CA PHE A 139 18.03 3.27 -4.39
C PHE A 139 17.85 1.98 -3.56
N VAL A 140 18.87 1.11 -3.51
CA VAL A 140 18.75 -0.22 -2.87
C VAL A 140 19.17 -0.22 -1.39
N ARG A 141 19.83 0.85 -0.90
CA ARG A 141 20.11 0.98 0.54
C ARG A 141 18.88 1.50 1.27
N GLU A 142 18.36 0.62 2.12
CA GLU A 142 17.53 0.83 3.31
C GLU A 142 16.86 2.22 3.37
N ASP A 143 15.54 2.22 3.13
CA ASP A 143 14.59 3.31 3.38
C ASP A 143 14.23 4.24 2.23
N LYS A 144 14.90 4.19 1.07
CA LYS A 144 14.54 5.05 -0.08
C LYS A 144 13.54 4.46 -1.09
N PHE A 145 13.27 3.16 -1.06
CA PHE A 145 12.27 2.55 -1.93
C PHE A 145 10.83 2.97 -1.55
N LEU A 146 10.62 3.32 -0.28
CA LEU A 146 9.33 3.70 0.28
C LEU A 146 9.00 5.20 0.15
N THR A 147 9.86 6.02 -0.47
CA THR A 147 9.63 7.48 -0.60
C THR A 147 8.89 7.86 -1.89
N LEU A 148 8.54 6.89 -2.75
CA LEU A 148 7.85 7.11 -4.03
C LEU A 148 6.43 6.49 -4.11
N LEU A 149 5.92 5.92 -3.01
CA LEU A 149 4.55 5.42 -2.83
C LEU A 149 3.89 6.13 -1.65
#